data_AF-A0A946EAK5-F1
#
_entry.id   AF-A0A946EAK5-F1
#
_cell.length_a   1.000
_cell.length_b   1.000
_cell.length_c   1.000
_cell.angle_alpha   90.00
_cell.angle_beta   90.00
_cell.angle_gamma   90.00
#
_symmetry.space_group_name_H-M   'P 1'
#
loop_
_entity.id
_entity.type
_entity.pdbx_description
1 polymer ?
#
loop_
_entity_poly.entity_id
_entity_poly.type
_entity_poly.pdbx_seq_one_letter_code
_entity_poly.pdbx_strand_id
1 'polypeptide(L)'
;NTEMNVLYINYDNQITASGSGYPSVDASCNNCSLSKKGDGNYIATVKSGKLATIVVTGIAADGKKAEIARQEFRIKRLPSPTPVIVGAGVAESTVSIGKIKQAKTLLAELKGSPLNVKFNVTKFTISVVKNGEVAEAKCKGSRLSSKALNYLKGLKKGQKLYIEDVWAQGPKGKPKKIPSLIFKVL
;
A
#
# COMPACT_ATOMS: atom_id res chain seq x y z
N ASN A 1 13.84 4.01 -21.27
CA ASN A 1 13.88 4.56 -19.90
C ASN A 1 13.59 3.42 -18.91
N THR A 2 14.62 2.82 -18.31
CA THR A 2 14.58 1.58 -17.48
C THR A 2 14.17 1.82 -16.01
N GLU A 3 13.77 3.04 -15.68
CA GLU A 3 13.44 3.45 -14.31
C GLU A 3 12.10 2.90 -13.80
N MET A 4 11.21 2.42 -14.68
CA MET A 4 9.85 2.02 -14.32
C MET A 4 9.61 0.50 -14.20
N ASN A 5 10.60 -0.34 -14.47
CA ASN A 5 10.41 -1.80 -14.45
C ASN A 5 10.55 -2.37 -13.03
N VAL A 6 9.43 -2.38 -12.30
CA VAL A 6 9.35 -2.89 -10.92
C VAL A 6 8.20 -3.88 -10.79
N LEU A 7 8.47 -5.02 -10.16
CA LEU A 7 7.44 -5.94 -9.64
C LEU A 7 7.39 -5.83 -8.11
N TYR A 8 6.20 -5.62 -7.58
CA TYR A 8 5.96 -5.56 -6.14
C TYR A 8 5.66 -6.94 -5.55
N ILE A 9 6.39 -7.27 -4.49
CA ILE A 9 6.21 -8.49 -3.69
C ILE A 9 4.79 -8.54 -3.12
N ASN A 10 4.14 -9.70 -3.25
CA ASN A 10 2.80 -9.97 -2.72
C ASN A 10 1.73 -9.00 -3.26
N TYR A 11 1.90 -8.58 -4.50
CA TYR A 11 0.98 -7.73 -5.24
C TYR A 11 0.74 -8.31 -6.63
N ASP A 12 -0.44 -8.03 -7.18
CA ASP A 12 -0.82 -8.47 -8.53
C ASP A 12 -0.35 -7.41 -9.53
N ASN A 13 0.86 -7.62 -10.06
CA ASN A 13 1.49 -6.68 -10.98
C ASN A 13 0.92 -6.90 -12.37
N GLN A 14 0.23 -5.89 -12.91
CA GLN A 14 -0.34 -5.95 -14.26
C GLN A 14 0.76 -5.72 -15.29
N ILE A 15 0.87 -6.63 -16.25
CA ILE A 15 1.86 -6.59 -17.32
C ILE A 15 1.13 -6.83 -18.65
N THR A 16 1.50 -6.07 -19.67
CA THR A 16 1.04 -6.28 -21.04
C THR A 16 2.23 -6.66 -21.90
N ALA A 17 2.11 -7.81 -22.56
CA ALA A 17 3.05 -8.28 -23.58
C ALA A 17 2.46 -7.97 -24.95
N SER A 18 3.26 -7.36 -25.83
CA SER A 18 2.88 -7.07 -27.21
C SER A 18 4.05 -7.36 -28.13
N GLY A 19 3.73 -7.64 -29.40
CA GLY A 19 4.71 -8.02 -30.42
C GLY A 19 4.21 -7.64 -31.79
N SER A 20 4.78 -6.59 -32.38
CA SER A 20 4.45 -6.21 -33.75
C SER A 20 4.93 -7.28 -34.73
N GLY A 21 4.13 -7.56 -35.77
CA GLY A 21 4.47 -8.55 -36.80
C GLY A 21 4.20 -10.02 -36.43
N TYR A 22 3.62 -10.30 -35.26
CA TYR A 22 3.23 -11.65 -34.84
C TYR A 22 1.72 -11.76 -34.62
N PRO A 23 1.05 -12.79 -35.18
CA PRO A 23 -0.38 -13.06 -34.95
C PRO A 23 -0.74 -13.25 -33.47
N SER A 24 0.17 -13.80 -32.68
CA SER A 24 -0.03 -13.94 -31.24
C SER A 24 1.29 -13.86 -30.48
N VAL A 25 1.18 -13.53 -29.21
CA VAL A 25 2.32 -13.48 -28.28
C VAL A 25 2.05 -14.35 -27.07
N ASP A 26 3.13 -14.88 -26.52
CA ASP A 26 3.16 -15.49 -25.21
C ASP A 26 4.25 -14.86 -24.34
N ALA A 27 4.14 -15.01 -23.02
CA ALA A 27 5.09 -14.48 -22.08
C ALA A 27 5.44 -15.54 -21.02
N SER A 28 6.73 -15.66 -20.74
CA SER A 28 7.27 -16.48 -19.67
C SER A 28 8.05 -15.61 -18.69
N CYS A 29 8.22 -16.10 -17.46
CA CYS A 29 8.97 -15.38 -16.45
C CYS A 29 9.92 -16.29 -15.68
N ASN A 30 11.12 -15.76 -15.41
CA ASN A 30 12.05 -16.31 -14.44
C ASN A 30 11.98 -15.49 -13.13
N ASN A 31 12.02 -16.18 -11.99
CA ASN A 31 11.84 -15.63 -10.64
C ASN A 31 10.49 -14.91 -10.39
N CYS A 32 9.48 -15.16 -11.23
CA CYS A 32 8.09 -14.79 -10.99
C CYS A 32 7.12 -15.81 -11.60
N SER A 33 5.85 -15.72 -11.23
CA SER A 33 4.78 -16.49 -11.88
C SER A 33 3.88 -15.56 -12.69
N LEU A 34 3.54 -15.97 -13.92
CA LEU A 34 2.62 -15.25 -14.79
C LEU A 34 1.30 -16.00 -14.90
N SER A 35 0.19 -15.26 -14.79
CA SER A 35 -1.16 -15.75 -15.07
C SER A 35 -1.75 -14.94 -16.22
N LYS A 36 -2.06 -15.61 -17.34
CA LYS A 36 -2.62 -14.98 -18.54
C LYS A 36 -4.07 -14.53 -18.28
N LYS A 37 -4.40 -13.31 -18.68
CA LYS A 37 -5.75 -12.71 -18.56
C LYS A 37 -6.47 -12.55 -19.89
N GLY A 38 -5.81 -12.85 -21.01
CA GLY A 38 -6.32 -12.64 -22.37
C GLY A 38 -5.67 -11.43 -23.02
N ASP A 39 -5.69 -11.36 -24.36
CA ASP A 39 -5.26 -10.20 -25.16
C ASP A 39 -3.87 -9.65 -24.81
N GLY A 40 -2.90 -10.55 -24.56
CA GLY A 40 -1.54 -10.16 -24.18
C GLY A 40 -1.40 -9.61 -22.76
N ASN A 41 -2.45 -9.61 -21.95
CA ASN A 41 -2.41 -9.17 -20.55
C ASN A 41 -2.08 -10.33 -19.60
N TYR A 42 -1.26 -10.03 -18.60
CA TYR A 42 -0.77 -10.98 -17.60
C TYR A 42 -0.78 -10.36 -16.21
N ILE A 43 -0.96 -11.20 -15.20
CA ILE A 43 -0.67 -10.86 -13.79
C ILE A 43 0.63 -11.54 -13.39
N ALA A 44 1.64 -10.73 -13.07
CA ALA A 44 2.91 -11.19 -12.52
C ALA A 44 2.87 -11.17 -10.99
N THR A 45 3.24 -12.31 -10.38
CA THR A 45 3.33 -12.45 -8.93
C THR A 45 4.75 -12.84 -8.52
N VAL A 46 5.26 -12.18 -7.49
CA VAL A 46 6.58 -12.40 -6.90
C VAL A 46 6.48 -12.51 -5.38
N LYS A 47 7.15 -13.50 -4.79
CA LYS A 47 7.16 -13.74 -3.33
C LYS A 47 8.44 -13.26 -2.65
N SER A 48 9.57 -13.27 -3.37
CA SER A 48 10.89 -12.86 -2.89
C SER A 48 11.84 -12.63 -4.08
N GLY A 49 13.11 -12.29 -3.82
CA GLY A 49 14.12 -12.06 -4.85
C GLY A 49 14.46 -10.58 -5.05
N LYS A 50 15.44 -10.33 -5.93
CA LYS A 50 15.90 -8.97 -6.30
C LYS A 50 15.53 -8.60 -7.73
N LEU A 51 15.55 -9.57 -8.65
CA LEU A 51 15.31 -9.39 -10.06
C LEU A 51 14.42 -10.52 -10.59
N ALA A 52 13.54 -10.18 -11.53
CA ALA A 52 12.79 -11.12 -12.35
C ALA A 52 13.01 -10.76 -13.81
N THR A 53 12.93 -11.75 -14.69
CA THR A 53 13.09 -11.54 -16.13
C THR A 53 11.84 -12.05 -16.82
N ILE A 54 11.17 -11.18 -17.58
CA ILE A 54 10.04 -11.56 -18.42
C ILE A 54 10.54 -11.63 -19.86
N VAL A 55 10.25 -12.76 -20.50
CA VAL A 55 10.59 -13.03 -21.90
C VAL A 55 9.29 -13.14 -22.68
N VAL A 56 9.13 -12.31 -23.71
CA VAL A 56 8.00 -12.33 -24.63
C VAL A 56 8.41 -13.09 -25.89
N THR A 57 7.58 -14.04 -26.28
CA THR A 57 7.76 -14.88 -27.45
C THR A 57 6.67 -14.58 -28.47
N GLY A 58 7.06 -14.14 -29.66
CA GLY A 58 6.18 -14.02 -30.80
C GLY A 58 5.94 -15.38 -31.45
N ILE A 59 4.70 -15.65 -31.85
CA ILE A 59 4.32 -16.88 -32.54
C ILE A 59 3.82 -16.49 -33.94
N ALA A 60 4.59 -16.86 -34.97
CA ALA A 60 4.30 -16.56 -36.37
C ALA A 60 3.11 -17.38 -36.89
N ALA A 61 2.58 -17.02 -38.06
CA ALA A 61 1.44 -17.72 -38.66
C ALA A 61 1.74 -19.19 -39.00
N ASP A 62 3.01 -19.52 -39.27
CA ASP A 62 3.51 -20.88 -39.49
C ASP A 62 3.80 -21.63 -38.17
N GLY A 63 3.49 -21.03 -37.01
CA GLY A 63 3.72 -21.60 -35.68
C GLY A 63 5.15 -21.46 -35.16
N LYS A 64 6.10 -20.90 -35.95
CA LYS A 64 7.46 -20.66 -35.47
C LYS A 64 7.46 -19.65 -34.32
N LYS A 65 8.27 -19.94 -33.31
CA LYS A 65 8.41 -19.12 -32.11
C LYS A 65 9.74 -18.38 -32.14
N ALA A 66 9.71 -17.10 -31.82
CA ALA A 66 10.92 -16.29 -31.67
C ALA A 66 10.82 -15.47 -30.39
N GLU A 67 11.93 -15.35 -29.66
CA GLU A 67 12.03 -14.36 -28.59
C GLU A 67 12.02 -12.96 -29.21
N ILE A 68 11.04 -12.15 -28.84
CA ILE A 68 10.86 -10.80 -29.41
C ILE A 68 11.20 -9.70 -28.41
N ALA A 69 11.15 -10.00 -27.11
CA ALA A 69 11.58 -9.08 -26.08
C ALA A 69 12.04 -9.83 -24.82
N ARG A 70 13.05 -9.27 -24.16
CA ARG A 70 13.52 -9.70 -22.84
C ARG A 70 13.69 -8.49 -21.97
N GLN A 71 12.99 -8.48 -20.84
CA GLN A 71 13.02 -7.35 -19.92
C GLN A 71 13.28 -7.82 -18.49
N GLU A 72 14.27 -7.22 -17.87
CA GLU A 72 14.53 -7.35 -16.44
C GLU A 72 13.68 -6.38 -15.63
N PHE A 73 13.14 -6.85 -14.51
CA PHE A 73 12.35 -6.12 -13.53
C PHE A 73 12.99 -6.19 -12.16
N ARG A 74 13.08 -5.05 -11.48
CA ARG A 74 13.47 -5.00 -10.08
C ARG A 74 12.33 -5.49 -9.20
N ILE A 75 12.62 -6.41 -8.29
CA ILE A 75 11.66 -6.85 -7.29
C ILE A 75 11.75 -5.93 -6.07
N LYS A 76 10.66 -5.25 -5.74
CA LYS A 76 10.58 -4.34 -4.60
C LYS A 76 9.44 -4.72 -3.68
N ARG A 77 9.54 -4.32 -2.41
CA ARG A 77 8.39 -4.39 -1.51
C ARG A 77 7.44 -3.23 -1.82
N LEU A 78 6.15 -3.41 -1.56
CA LEU A 78 5.23 -2.28 -1.52
C LEU A 78 5.78 -1.21 -0.57
N PRO A 79 5.73 0.08 -0.94
CA PRO A 79 6.12 1.14 -0.03
C PRO A 79 5.30 1.09 1.26
N SER A 80 5.85 1.60 2.36
CA SER A 80 5.08 1.67 3.60
C SER A 80 3.93 2.67 3.43
N PRO A 81 2.68 2.30 3.74
CA PRO A 81 1.60 3.26 3.74
C PRO A 81 1.76 4.22 4.91
N THR A 82 1.10 5.37 4.78
CA THR A 82 0.96 6.37 5.84
C THR A 82 -0.43 6.20 6.47
N PRO A 83 -0.55 6.19 7.79
CA PRO A 83 -1.86 6.22 8.44
C PRO A 83 -2.63 7.50 8.10
N VAL A 84 -3.96 7.41 8.13
CA VAL A 84 -4.87 8.49 7.76
C VAL A 84 -6.07 8.46 8.69
N ILE A 85 -6.28 9.50 9.49
CA ILE A 85 -7.49 9.58 10.31
C ILE A 85 -8.61 10.26 9.52
N VAL A 86 -9.70 9.54 9.27
CA VAL A 86 -10.78 9.99 8.41
C VAL A 86 -11.49 11.19 9.04
N GLY A 87 -11.72 12.22 8.23
CA GLY A 87 -12.35 13.46 8.66
C GLY A 87 -11.37 14.54 9.12
N ALA A 88 -10.12 14.20 9.49
CA ALA A 88 -9.12 15.19 9.91
C ALA A 88 -8.45 15.95 8.76
N GLY A 89 -8.47 15.41 7.55
CA GLY A 89 -7.60 15.87 6.47
C GLY A 89 -6.20 15.33 6.69
N VAL A 90 -5.65 14.67 5.67
CA VAL A 90 -4.49 13.78 5.84
C VAL A 90 -3.16 14.53 5.90
N ALA A 91 -3.14 15.84 5.70
CA ALA A 91 -1.95 16.52 5.19
C ALA A 91 -1.09 17.24 6.24
N GLU A 92 -1.54 17.44 7.47
CA GLU A 92 -0.89 18.43 8.33
C GLU A 92 -0.53 17.88 9.70
N SER A 93 0.58 18.38 10.26
CA SER A 93 0.94 18.24 11.67
C SER A 93 -0.08 18.89 12.61
N THR A 94 -1.13 19.49 12.05
CA THR A 94 -2.22 20.19 12.71
C THR A 94 -3.58 19.64 12.29
N VAL A 95 -4.56 19.70 13.19
CA VAL A 95 -5.94 19.31 12.90
C VAL A 95 -6.92 20.20 13.66
N SER A 96 -7.99 20.66 13.03
CA SER A 96 -9.03 21.41 13.74
C SER A 96 -9.74 20.53 14.77
N ILE A 97 -10.05 21.09 15.94
CA ILE A 97 -10.78 20.40 17.02
C ILE A 97 -12.13 19.81 16.56
N GLY A 98 -12.85 20.48 15.66
CA GLY A 98 -14.15 20.00 15.16
C GLY A 98 -14.00 18.71 14.35
N LYS A 99 -13.05 18.68 13.42
CA LYS A 99 -12.76 17.51 12.57
C LYS A 99 -12.27 16.33 13.38
N ILE A 100 -11.33 16.55 14.31
CA ILE A 100 -10.77 15.42 15.08
C ILE A 100 -11.81 14.76 15.98
N LYS A 101 -12.76 15.53 16.54
CA LYS A 101 -13.86 14.98 17.35
C LYS A 101 -14.85 14.13 16.55
N GLN A 102 -14.89 14.29 15.23
CA GLN A 102 -15.74 13.50 14.34
C GLN A 102 -15.05 12.24 13.81
N ALA A 103 -13.74 12.09 14.05
CA ALA A 103 -12.99 10.94 13.58
C ALA A 103 -13.47 9.63 14.22
N LYS A 104 -13.67 8.61 13.38
CA LYS A 104 -14.13 7.28 13.81
C LYS A 104 -13.22 6.15 13.35
N THR A 105 -12.43 6.38 12.31
CA THR A 105 -11.63 5.35 11.66
C THR A 105 -10.24 5.87 11.29
N LEU A 106 -9.28 4.94 11.35
CA LEU A 106 -7.93 5.09 10.84
C LEU A 106 -7.75 4.17 9.62
N LEU A 107 -7.32 4.75 8.52
CA LEU A 107 -6.95 4.08 7.28
C LEU A 107 -5.43 4.09 7.10
N ALA A 108 -4.93 3.37 6.10
CA ALA A 108 -3.53 3.38 5.69
C ALA A 108 -3.46 3.50 4.16
N GLU A 109 -2.74 4.50 3.66
CA GLU A 109 -2.73 4.84 2.24
C GLU A 109 -1.31 5.14 1.74
N LEU A 110 -1.06 4.89 0.45
CA LEU A 110 0.19 5.28 -0.20
C LEU A 110 0.05 6.70 -0.76
N LYS A 111 0.56 7.70 -0.03
CA LYS A 111 0.60 9.06 -0.54
C LYS A 111 1.55 9.18 -1.73
N GLY A 112 1.08 9.82 -2.81
CA GLY A 112 1.91 10.12 -3.99
C GLY A 112 2.34 8.92 -4.83
N SER A 113 1.73 7.75 -4.62
CA SER A 113 2.00 6.54 -5.39
C SER A 113 0.93 6.32 -6.46
N PRO A 114 1.30 5.99 -7.71
CA PRO A 114 0.32 5.61 -8.74
C PRO A 114 -0.31 4.23 -8.46
N LEU A 115 0.24 3.46 -7.53
CA LEU A 115 -0.28 2.14 -7.16
C LEU A 115 -1.61 2.27 -6.41
N ASN A 116 -2.65 1.65 -6.94
CA ASN A 116 -3.91 1.46 -6.23
C ASN A 116 -3.82 0.22 -5.34
N VAL A 117 -3.40 0.40 -4.08
CA VAL A 117 -3.22 -0.67 -3.11
C VAL A 117 -4.11 -0.44 -1.89
N LYS A 118 -4.94 -1.42 -1.57
CA LYS A 118 -5.78 -1.40 -0.37
C LYS A 118 -4.99 -1.95 0.82
N PHE A 119 -4.82 -1.13 1.86
CA PHE A 119 -4.26 -1.56 3.15
C PHE A 119 -5.34 -1.58 4.23
N ASN A 120 -5.29 -2.61 5.07
CA ASN A 120 -6.16 -2.75 6.23
C ASN A 120 -5.37 -2.46 7.50
N VAL A 121 -5.83 -1.50 8.30
CA VAL A 121 -5.28 -1.26 9.65
C VAL A 121 -5.74 -2.39 10.58
N THR A 122 -4.80 -3.04 11.26
CA THR A 122 -5.06 -4.20 12.12
C THR A 122 -5.11 -3.82 13.59
N LYS A 123 -4.28 -2.87 14.02
CA LYS A 123 -4.27 -2.32 15.38
C LYS A 123 -3.51 -0.99 15.41
N PHE A 124 -3.83 -0.17 16.39
CA PHE A 124 -3.13 1.08 16.68
C PHE A 124 -3.43 1.51 18.13
N THR A 125 -2.66 2.46 18.62
CA THR A 125 -2.86 3.10 19.93
C THR A 125 -3.09 4.59 19.73
N ILE A 126 -4.07 5.13 20.44
CA ILE A 126 -4.29 6.56 20.57
C ILE A 126 -3.76 6.99 21.92
N SER A 127 -2.87 7.99 21.93
CA SER A 127 -2.30 8.53 23.16
C SER A 127 -2.45 10.03 23.23
N VAL A 128 -2.75 10.51 24.43
CA VAL A 128 -2.90 11.94 24.76
C VAL A 128 -2.23 12.21 26.09
N VAL A 129 -1.82 13.46 26.33
CA VAL A 129 -1.34 13.87 27.65
C VAL A 129 -2.51 14.45 28.44
N LYS A 130 -2.81 13.87 29.60
CA LYS A 130 -3.86 14.31 30.52
C LYS A 130 -3.24 14.49 31.91
N ASN A 131 -3.39 15.68 32.49
CA ASN A 131 -2.88 16.01 33.82
C ASN A 131 -1.37 15.70 34.02
N GLY A 132 -0.57 15.87 32.96
CA GLY A 132 0.87 15.58 32.99
C GLY A 132 1.24 14.12 32.69
N GLU A 133 0.28 13.21 32.61
CA GLU A 133 0.51 11.79 32.34
C GLU A 133 0.07 11.38 30.94
N VAL A 134 0.73 10.37 30.37
CA VAL A 134 0.33 9.77 29.10
C VAL A 134 -0.82 8.81 29.32
N ALA A 135 -1.92 9.05 28.62
CA ALA A 135 -3.12 8.23 28.66
C ALA A 135 -3.33 7.53 27.31
N GLU A 136 -3.31 6.20 27.32
CA GLU A 136 -3.36 5.37 26.10
C GLU A 136 -4.70 4.64 25.92
N ALA A 137 -5.11 4.53 24.66
CA ALA A 137 -6.28 3.76 24.23
C ALA A 137 -5.92 2.87 23.04
N LYS A 138 -5.86 1.56 23.29
CA LYS A 138 -5.65 0.55 22.24
C LYS A 138 -6.91 0.41 21.38
N CYS A 139 -6.70 0.24 20.08
CA CYS A 139 -7.72 0.07 19.07
C CYS A 139 -7.44 -1.21 18.26
N LYS A 140 -8.49 -1.98 17.98
CA LYS A 140 -8.43 -3.20 17.18
C LYS A 140 -9.12 -2.96 15.84
N GLY A 141 -8.46 -3.34 14.74
CA GLY A 141 -8.88 -3.00 13.38
C GLY A 141 -8.71 -1.51 13.09
N SER A 142 -9.48 -1.01 12.13
CA SER A 142 -9.46 0.40 11.71
C SER A 142 -10.32 1.33 12.57
N ARG A 143 -11.19 0.80 13.43
CA ARG A 143 -12.11 1.63 14.23
C ARG A 143 -11.46 2.10 15.52
N LEU A 144 -11.76 3.34 15.90
CA LEU A 144 -11.39 3.87 17.20
C LEU A 144 -12.19 3.17 18.30
N SER A 145 -11.54 2.82 19.40
CA SER A 145 -12.20 2.27 20.59
C SER A 145 -13.00 3.35 21.33
N SER A 146 -13.98 2.95 22.16
CA SER A 146 -14.74 3.90 22.98
C SER A 146 -13.84 4.77 23.86
N LYS A 147 -12.75 4.19 24.39
CA LYS A 147 -11.73 4.91 25.17
C LYS A 147 -11.01 5.97 24.31
N ALA A 148 -10.61 5.62 23.09
CA ALA A 148 -10.00 6.56 22.16
C ALA A 148 -10.97 7.69 21.77
N LEU A 149 -12.24 7.36 21.47
CA LEU A 149 -13.26 8.36 21.16
C LEU A 149 -13.48 9.35 22.33
N ASN A 150 -13.45 8.86 23.57
CA ASN A 150 -13.54 9.72 24.75
C ASN A 150 -12.34 10.66 24.89
N TYR A 151 -11.12 10.19 24.57
CA TYR A 151 -9.95 11.06 24.51
C TYR A 151 -10.09 12.15 23.45
N LEU A 152 -10.53 11.81 22.24
CA LEU A 152 -10.78 12.78 21.18
C LEU A 152 -11.82 13.84 21.59
N LYS A 153 -12.92 13.43 22.24
CA LYS A 153 -13.94 14.37 22.76
C LYS A 153 -13.37 15.34 23.80
N GLY A 154 -12.43 14.86 24.63
CA GLY A 154 -11.77 15.63 25.69
C GLY A 154 -10.62 16.51 25.21
N LEU A 155 -10.15 16.36 23.96
CA LEU A 155 -9.09 17.20 23.41
C LEU A 155 -9.49 18.67 23.40
N LYS A 156 -8.52 19.51 23.76
CA LYS A 156 -8.55 20.98 23.72
C LYS A 156 -7.54 21.47 22.68
N LYS A 157 -7.75 22.70 22.21
CA LYS A 157 -6.80 23.40 21.33
C LYS A 157 -5.41 23.47 21.97
N GLY A 158 -4.37 23.35 21.16
CA GLY A 158 -2.97 23.32 21.57
C GLY A 158 -2.48 21.94 22.04
N GLN A 159 -3.37 21.02 22.40
CA GLN A 159 -2.96 19.67 22.81
C GLN A 159 -2.48 18.84 21.62
N LYS A 160 -1.63 17.85 21.91
CA LYS A 160 -1.18 16.87 20.93
C LYS A 160 -1.94 15.57 21.07
N LEU A 161 -2.25 14.97 19.92
CA LEU A 161 -2.77 13.63 19.76
C LEU A 161 -1.71 12.78 19.07
N TYR A 162 -1.42 11.62 19.64
CA TYR A 162 -0.49 10.65 19.06
C TYR A 162 -1.27 9.45 18.57
N ILE A 163 -0.99 9.04 17.33
CA ILE A 163 -1.47 7.79 16.73
C ILE A 163 -0.25 6.93 16.51
N GLU A 164 -0.05 5.96 17.39
CA GLU A 164 1.18 5.19 17.47
C GLU A 164 0.91 3.69 17.45
N ASP A 165 1.99 2.92 17.40
CA ASP A 165 1.93 1.46 17.25
C ASP A 165 0.94 1.02 16.18
N VAL A 166 0.96 1.71 15.04
CA VAL A 166 0.05 1.45 13.94
C VAL A 166 0.55 0.26 13.14
N TRP A 167 -0.31 -0.73 12.97
CA TRP A 167 -0.04 -1.90 12.14
C TRP A 167 -1.03 -1.96 10.98
N ALA A 168 -0.52 -2.17 9.78
CA ALA A 168 -1.33 -2.32 8.58
C ALA A 168 -0.89 -3.52 7.73
N GLN A 169 -1.83 -4.04 6.96
CA GLN A 169 -1.67 -5.23 6.12
C GLN A 169 -2.11 -4.91 4.69
N GLY A 170 -1.24 -5.17 3.71
CA GLY A 170 -1.58 -5.12 2.28
C GLY A 170 -2.22 -6.42 1.77
N PRO A 171 -2.68 -6.47 0.51
CA PRO A 171 -3.59 -7.52 0.00
C PRO A 171 -3.13 -8.97 0.18
N LYS A 172 -1.83 -9.25 0.04
CA LYS A 172 -1.24 -10.60 0.22
C LYS A 172 -0.07 -10.59 1.21
N GLY A 173 -0.02 -9.58 2.08
CA GLY A 173 1.06 -9.38 3.05
C GLY A 173 0.72 -9.85 4.45
N LYS A 174 1.73 -9.95 5.32
CA LYS A 174 1.52 -10.00 6.77
C LYS A 174 1.39 -8.56 7.31
N PRO A 175 0.69 -8.36 8.45
CA PRO A 175 0.67 -7.06 9.11
C PRO A 175 2.09 -6.57 9.43
N LYS A 176 2.34 -5.28 9.24
CA LYS A 176 3.61 -4.62 9.57
C LYS A 176 3.36 -3.32 10.30
N LYS A 177 4.28 -2.95 11.18
CA LYS A 177 4.31 -1.62 11.80
C LYS A 177 4.56 -0.56 10.72
N ILE A 178 3.78 0.51 10.75
CA ILE A 178 3.90 1.67 9.86
C ILE A 178 4.21 2.94 10.69
N PRO A 179 4.59 4.06 10.06
CA PRO A 179 4.90 5.29 10.78
C PRO A 179 3.75 5.74 11.69
N SER A 180 4.11 6.39 12.79
CA SER A 180 3.15 7.02 13.70
C SER A 180 2.78 8.42 13.20
N LEU A 181 1.67 8.96 13.69
CA LEU A 181 1.26 10.36 13.43
C LEU A 181 1.14 11.14 14.71
N ILE A 182 1.45 12.42 14.60
CA ILE A 182 1.29 13.39 15.67
C ILE A 182 0.51 14.56 15.10
N PHE A 183 -0.59 14.91 15.76
CA PHE A 183 -1.39 16.07 15.44
C PHE A 183 -1.38 17.06 16.59
N LYS A 184 -1.11 18.32 16.31
CA LYS A 184 -1.43 19.45 17.19
C LYS A 184 -2.86 19.92 16.89
N VAL A 185 -3.70 19.97 17.91
CA VAL A 185 -5.10 20.41 17.74
C VAL A 185 -5.15 21.94 17.66
N LEU A 186 -5.87 22.48 16.68
CA LEU A 186 -6.11 23.92 16.46
C LEU A 186 -7.56 24.32 16.79
#